data_AF-A0A6J4HCL3-F1
#
_entry.id   AF-A0A6J4HCL3-F1
#
_cell.length_a   1.000
_cell.length_b   1.000
_cell.length_c   1.000
_cell.angle_alpha   90.00
_cell.angle_beta   90.00
_cell.angle_gamma   90.00
#
_symmetry.space_group_name_H-M   'P 1'
#
loop_
_entity.id
_entity.type
_entity.pdbx_description
1 polymer ?
#
loop_
_entity_poly.entity_id
_entity_poly.type
_entity_poly.pdbx_seq_one_letter_code
_entity_poly.pdbx_strand_id
1 'polypeptide(L)'
;MRRGRKSKRQKRQEFDNMQAPSVGGVRLPKGRGEVVRLPRGASLTDFAENIDANPASLVQVLFHLGEMVTATQSVSDDILELLGGEMNYQVQVVSPEEEDRELLESFSLTYGSDEGGDEDLEARPPVVTVMGHVDHGKTRLLDTIRKTKVAEAEAGGITQHIGAYQVDTELEGVERKITFIDTPGHEAFTAMRARGAKSTDIAVIVVAADDGVMPQTIEAINHAQAADVPIVVAVNKIDKEGANPAKIRQQLTEYGLVAEEFGGDTMFVDISARQNTNIDGLLEAVLLTADASLDLRANPDMVAQGVAIEAHLDRGRGPVATVLVQRGTLHVGDSIVAGDASGRVRRMLDEFGDDVKEALPSRPVQVIGFTSVPGAGDTFLVVDEDRVARQIADRRRARERNAQLASRRKRVSLEDLDAALKETNQLNLIIKGDNSGTVEALEDALMKIDVGEEVQLRVLHRGVGAITEGDINLAIASDVIVLGFNVRAEGKATELATREGIDIRYYSVIYQAIDEIEQALKGKLKPIYEEVELGTAEVREVFRSSRVGAIAGCLVTEGIIRRNAKARLVRDGAVVAESLTVNSLKRFKDDATEVRDGYECGLTLGSFNDIKVDDKIMTYEMREKPRE
;
A
#
# COMPACT_ATOMS: atom_id res chain seq x y z
N MET A 1 64.20 -15.65 -28.70
CA MET A 1 62.75 -15.95 -28.66
C MET A 1 62.01 -14.99 -29.58
N ARG A 2 61.38 -15.49 -30.65
CA ARG A 2 60.58 -14.68 -31.59
C ARG A 2 59.33 -14.16 -30.89
N ARG A 3 59.18 -12.84 -30.73
CA ARG A 3 57.95 -12.20 -30.27
C ARG A 3 56.83 -12.49 -31.28
N GLY A 4 55.84 -13.27 -30.88
CA GLY A 4 54.66 -13.56 -31.68
C GLY A 4 53.92 -12.29 -32.07
N ARG A 5 53.54 -12.16 -33.34
CA ARG A 5 52.72 -11.05 -33.85
C ARG A 5 51.32 -11.17 -33.24
N LYS A 6 50.96 -10.23 -32.36
CA LYS A 6 49.60 -10.08 -31.82
C LYS A 6 48.58 -9.97 -32.96
N SER A 7 47.45 -10.67 -32.82
CA SER A 7 46.40 -10.72 -33.85
C SER A 7 45.74 -9.34 -34.03
N LYS A 8 45.15 -9.09 -35.21
CA LYS A 8 44.41 -7.85 -35.49
C LYS A 8 43.28 -7.60 -34.47
N ARG A 9 42.68 -8.66 -33.91
CA ARG A 9 41.61 -8.58 -32.90
C ARG A 9 42.16 -8.13 -31.53
N GLN A 10 43.32 -8.66 -31.12
CA GLN A 10 44.02 -8.21 -29.90
C GLN A 10 44.50 -6.75 -30.01
N LYS A 11 44.99 -6.33 -31.18
CA LYS A 11 45.38 -4.93 -31.39
C LYS A 11 44.19 -3.97 -31.38
N ARG A 12 43.00 -4.42 -31.82
CA ARG A 12 41.77 -3.62 -31.81
C ARG A 12 41.18 -3.51 -30.39
N GLN A 13 41.23 -4.58 -29.61
CA GLN A 13 40.94 -4.55 -28.17
C GLN A 13 41.90 -3.63 -27.40
N GLU A 14 43.21 -3.67 -27.70
CA GLU A 14 44.19 -2.77 -27.08
C GLU A 14 43.97 -1.30 -27.48
N PHE A 15 43.53 -1.02 -28.71
CA PHE A 15 43.21 0.34 -29.17
C PHE A 15 41.93 0.89 -28.56
N ASP A 16 40.87 0.08 -28.44
CA ASP A 16 39.65 0.46 -27.73
C ASP A 16 39.91 0.66 -26.23
N ASN A 17 40.77 -0.15 -25.62
CA ASN A 17 41.23 0.03 -24.24
C ASN A 17 42.12 1.27 -24.05
N MET A 18 42.68 1.84 -25.12
CA MET A 18 43.46 3.08 -25.10
C MET A 18 42.61 4.35 -25.32
N GLN A 19 41.38 4.22 -25.80
CA GLN A 19 40.46 5.34 -26.08
C GLN A 19 39.30 5.48 -25.07
N ALA A 20 39.32 4.75 -23.95
CA ALA A 20 38.32 4.92 -22.91
C ALA A 20 38.57 6.22 -22.11
N PRO A 21 37.61 7.17 -22.04
CA PRO A 21 37.65 8.23 -21.04
C PRO A 21 37.74 7.59 -19.66
N SER A 22 38.70 8.02 -18.86
CA SER A 22 38.82 7.59 -17.47
C SER A 22 37.92 8.48 -16.61
N VAL A 23 36.72 8.01 -16.28
CA VAL A 23 35.95 8.62 -15.18
C VAL A 23 36.65 8.22 -13.89
N GLY A 24 37.20 9.19 -13.17
CA GLY A 24 37.84 8.97 -11.88
C GLY A 24 39.13 8.13 -11.88
N GLY A 25 39.78 7.94 -13.04
CA GLY A 25 41.07 7.22 -13.14
C GLY A 25 40.96 5.70 -13.23
N VAL A 26 39.75 5.15 -13.38
CA VAL A 26 39.48 3.71 -13.38
C VAL A 26 39.11 3.23 -14.77
N ARG A 27 39.65 2.08 -15.21
CA ARG A 27 39.30 1.48 -16.51
C ARG A 27 38.20 0.45 -16.32
N LEU A 28 37.03 0.74 -16.86
CA LEU A 28 35.92 -0.20 -16.90
C LEU A 28 35.76 -0.82 -18.31
N PRO A 29 35.23 -2.05 -18.41
CA PRO A 29 34.85 -2.62 -19.70
C PRO A 29 33.81 -1.72 -20.38
N LYS A 30 33.94 -1.48 -21.69
CA LYS A 30 32.88 -0.83 -22.48
C LYS A 30 31.95 -1.90 -23.05
N GLY A 31 30.66 -1.79 -22.77
CA GLY A 31 29.65 -2.72 -23.27
C GLY A 31 29.40 -2.67 -24.77
N ARG A 32 29.77 -1.56 -25.44
CA ARG A 32 29.49 -1.36 -26.89
C ARG A 32 28.00 -1.56 -27.24
N GLY A 33 27.09 -1.28 -26.33
CA GLY A 33 25.65 -1.51 -26.49
C GLY A 33 25.20 -2.94 -26.19
N GLU A 34 26.04 -3.77 -25.57
CA GLU A 34 25.62 -5.07 -25.02
C GLU A 34 24.53 -4.87 -23.95
N VAL A 35 23.54 -5.77 -23.97
CA VAL A 35 22.44 -5.77 -23.00
C VAL A 35 22.87 -6.57 -21.79
N VAL A 36 22.72 -5.99 -20.61
CA VAL A 36 22.99 -6.64 -19.32
C VAL A 36 21.68 -6.73 -18.56
N ARG A 37 21.24 -7.97 -18.30
CA ARG A 37 20.01 -8.26 -17.56
C ARG A 37 20.34 -8.36 -16.07
N LEU A 38 19.67 -7.57 -15.25
CA LEU A 38 19.90 -7.55 -13.80
C LEU A 38 18.58 -7.63 -13.04
N PRO A 39 18.57 -8.33 -11.90
CA PRO A 39 17.41 -8.37 -11.05
C PRO A 39 17.19 -7.04 -10.31
N ARG A 40 15.96 -6.78 -9.87
CA ARG A 40 15.67 -5.61 -9.03
C ARG A 40 16.43 -5.66 -7.71
N GLY A 41 17.00 -4.52 -7.31
CA GLY A 41 17.80 -4.43 -6.09
C GLY A 41 19.16 -5.14 -6.16
N ALA A 42 19.66 -5.43 -7.37
CA ALA A 42 21.01 -5.92 -7.60
C ALA A 42 22.05 -5.01 -6.93
N SER A 43 23.15 -5.60 -6.48
CA SER A 43 24.31 -4.89 -5.96
C SER A 43 25.31 -4.59 -7.08
N LEU A 44 26.30 -3.75 -6.79
CA LEU A 44 27.41 -3.50 -7.71
C LEU A 44 28.28 -4.75 -7.91
N THR A 45 28.25 -5.68 -6.97
CA THR A 45 28.91 -6.99 -7.12
C THR A 45 28.21 -7.82 -8.18
N ASP A 46 26.87 -7.88 -8.15
CA ASP A 46 26.06 -8.60 -9.16
C ASP A 46 26.21 -7.97 -10.55
N PHE A 47 26.27 -6.63 -10.62
CA PHE A 47 26.57 -5.92 -11.86
C PHE A 47 27.95 -6.30 -12.38
N ALA A 48 28.98 -6.25 -11.52
CA ALA A 48 30.36 -6.55 -11.88
C ALA A 48 30.55 -7.99 -12.39
N GLU A 49 29.86 -8.96 -11.80
CA GLU A 49 29.91 -10.36 -12.23
C GLU A 49 29.35 -10.55 -13.65
N ASN A 50 28.28 -9.85 -14.01
CA ASN A 50 27.68 -9.94 -15.35
C ASN A 50 28.57 -9.34 -16.45
N ILE A 51 29.42 -8.38 -16.12
CA ILE A 51 30.30 -7.70 -17.08
C ILE A 51 31.79 -8.09 -16.93
N ASP A 52 32.09 -9.05 -16.07
CA ASP A 52 33.45 -9.49 -15.72
C ASP A 52 34.36 -8.31 -15.32
N ALA A 53 33.89 -7.48 -14.39
CA ALA A 53 34.58 -6.30 -13.87
C ALA A 53 34.91 -6.41 -12.38
N ASN A 54 35.72 -5.47 -11.87
CA ASN A 54 36.01 -5.38 -10.44
C ASN A 54 34.95 -4.52 -9.73
N PRO A 55 34.24 -5.01 -8.70
CA PRO A 55 33.25 -4.23 -7.95
C PRO A 55 33.80 -2.91 -7.37
N ALA A 56 35.06 -2.88 -6.93
CA ALA A 56 35.70 -1.68 -6.39
C ALA A 56 35.81 -0.56 -7.44
N SER A 57 35.95 -0.93 -8.72
CA SER A 57 36.00 0.01 -9.84
C SER A 57 34.66 0.67 -10.10
N LEU A 58 33.56 -0.08 -9.93
CA LEU A 58 32.19 0.45 -10.07
C LEU A 58 31.85 1.40 -8.92
N VAL A 59 32.25 1.06 -7.69
CA VAL A 59 32.12 1.95 -6.52
C VAL A 59 32.83 3.28 -6.76
N GLN A 60 34.04 3.25 -7.33
CA GLN A 60 34.79 4.46 -7.63
C GLN A 60 34.10 5.33 -8.69
N VAL A 61 33.50 4.74 -9.72
CA VAL A 61 32.77 5.51 -10.74
C VAL A 61 31.51 6.13 -10.18
N LEU A 62 30.72 5.38 -9.40
CA LEU A 62 29.55 5.94 -8.71
C LEU A 62 29.93 7.08 -7.76
N PHE A 63 31.05 6.95 -7.04
CA PHE A 63 31.55 8.03 -6.19
C PHE A 63 31.84 9.32 -6.99
N HIS A 64 32.40 9.21 -8.20
CA HIS A 64 32.62 10.37 -9.07
C HIS A 64 31.32 10.94 -9.65
N LEU A 65 30.29 10.11 -9.77
CA LEU A 65 28.93 10.52 -10.17
C LEU A 65 28.12 11.08 -8.99
N GLY A 66 28.70 11.16 -7.78
CA GLY A 66 28.06 11.72 -6.59
C GLY A 66 27.26 10.71 -5.76
N GLU A 67 27.30 9.42 -6.12
CA GLU A 67 26.56 8.35 -5.43
C GLU A 67 27.50 7.57 -4.49
N MET A 68 27.18 7.56 -3.19
CA MET A 68 27.97 6.85 -2.17
C MET A 68 27.37 5.47 -1.87
N VAL A 69 27.94 4.44 -2.48
CA VAL A 69 27.46 3.06 -2.39
C VAL A 69 28.62 2.10 -2.12
N THR A 70 28.37 1.07 -1.31
CA THR A 70 29.33 -0.04 -1.10
C THR A 70 29.07 -1.19 -2.07
N ALA A 71 30.09 -2.01 -2.37
CA ALA A 71 29.99 -3.03 -3.43
C ALA A 71 28.86 -4.06 -3.23
N THR A 72 28.57 -4.42 -1.98
CA THR A 72 27.58 -5.46 -1.61
C THR A 72 26.19 -4.89 -1.33
N GLN A 73 26.01 -3.59 -1.50
CA GLN A 73 24.76 -2.92 -1.17
C GLN A 73 23.82 -2.92 -2.37
N SER A 74 22.55 -3.27 -2.15
CA SER A 74 21.48 -3.13 -3.13
C SER A 74 21.30 -1.67 -3.53
N VAL A 75 21.19 -1.44 -4.84
CA VAL A 75 20.99 -0.11 -5.43
C VAL A 75 19.68 -0.04 -6.20
N SER A 76 19.19 1.18 -6.42
CA SER A 76 18.00 1.43 -7.24
C SER A 76 18.28 1.21 -8.73
N ASP A 77 17.20 0.93 -9.46
CA ASP A 77 17.22 0.73 -10.92
C ASP A 77 17.89 1.91 -11.64
N ASP A 78 17.57 3.15 -11.25
CA ASP A 78 18.18 4.37 -11.78
C ASP A 78 19.72 4.41 -11.66
N ILE A 79 20.27 3.90 -10.55
CA ILE A 79 21.72 3.88 -10.31
C ILE A 79 22.38 2.84 -11.21
N LEU A 80 21.74 1.68 -11.40
CA LEU A 80 22.22 0.63 -12.30
C LEU A 80 22.19 1.14 -13.76
N GLU A 81 21.10 1.81 -14.17
CA GLU A 81 20.98 2.41 -15.49
C GLU A 81 22.01 3.53 -15.73
N LEU A 82 22.23 4.40 -14.75
CA LEU A 82 23.24 5.46 -14.82
C LEU A 82 24.65 4.89 -15.02
N LEU A 83 25.00 3.87 -14.22
CA LEU A 83 26.28 3.19 -14.31
C LEU A 83 26.44 2.46 -15.66
N GLY A 84 25.38 1.79 -16.12
CA GLY A 84 25.32 1.16 -17.42
C GLY A 84 25.52 2.14 -18.58
N GLY A 85 24.83 3.28 -18.54
CA GLY A 85 24.95 4.35 -19.53
C GLY A 85 26.38 4.89 -19.65
N GLU A 86 27.06 5.13 -18.53
CA GLU A 86 28.45 5.60 -18.53
C GLU A 86 29.42 4.57 -19.15
N MET A 87 29.12 3.28 -18.97
CA MET A 87 29.91 2.17 -19.51
C MET A 87 29.47 1.72 -20.91
N ASN A 88 28.43 2.36 -21.46
CA ASN A 88 27.78 1.98 -22.73
C ASN A 88 27.27 0.52 -22.74
N TYR A 89 26.68 0.09 -21.62
CA TYR A 89 25.82 -1.09 -21.50
C TYR A 89 24.37 -0.65 -21.49
N GLN A 90 23.50 -1.44 -22.13
CA GLN A 90 22.06 -1.27 -22.00
C GLN A 90 21.58 -2.14 -20.85
N VAL A 91 21.34 -1.52 -19.69
CA VAL A 91 20.86 -2.23 -18.51
C VAL A 91 19.37 -2.49 -18.69
N GLN A 92 18.99 -3.76 -18.64
CA GLN A 92 17.61 -4.19 -18.64
C GLN A 92 17.31 -4.76 -17.26
N VAL A 93 16.56 -4.02 -16.46
CA VAL A 93 16.04 -4.55 -15.20
C VAL A 93 14.93 -5.55 -15.53
N VAL A 94 15.10 -6.78 -15.08
CA VAL A 94 14.19 -7.89 -15.37
C VAL A 94 12.91 -7.71 -14.54
N SER A 95 11.73 -8.06 -15.11
CA SER A 95 10.49 -8.00 -14.34
C SER A 95 10.46 -9.11 -13.28
N PRO A 96 9.72 -8.93 -12.17
CA PRO A 96 9.55 -9.98 -11.17
C PRO A 96 9.06 -11.31 -11.77
N GLU A 97 8.16 -11.29 -12.77
CA GLU A 97 7.67 -12.52 -13.40
C GLU A 97 8.75 -13.22 -14.24
N GLU A 98 9.55 -12.46 -15.00
CA GLU A 98 10.66 -13.03 -15.78
C GLU A 98 11.74 -13.62 -14.84
N GLU A 99 12.08 -12.94 -13.75
CA GLU A 99 13.04 -13.45 -12.75
C GLU A 99 12.57 -14.73 -12.05
N ASP A 100 11.27 -14.84 -11.78
CA ASP A 100 10.69 -16.05 -11.21
C ASP A 100 10.69 -17.20 -12.22
N ARG A 101 10.39 -16.91 -13.49
CA ARG A 101 10.48 -17.90 -14.57
C ARG A 101 11.91 -18.45 -14.72
N GLU A 102 12.91 -17.58 -14.80
CA GLU A 102 14.32 -17.98 -14.88
C GLU A 102 14.76 -18.79 -13.64
N LEU A 103 14.23 -18.47 -12.46
CA LEU A 103 14.46 -19.23 -11.23
C LEU A 103 13.89 -20.64 -11.31
N LEU A 104 12.63 -20.77 -11.71
CA LEU A 104 11.95 -22.06 -11.85
C LEU A 104 12.62 -22.93 -12.92
N GLU A 105 12.97 -22.34 -14.07
CA GLU A 105 13.73 -23.01 -15.13
C GLU A 105 15.07 -23.56 -14.62
N SER A 106 15.75 -22.85 -13.71
CA SER A 106 17.00 -23.33 -13.09
C SER A 106 16.83 -24.62 -12.26
N PHE A 107 15.60 -24.92 -11.85
CA PHE A 107 15.20 -26.15 -11.16
C PHE A 107 14.44 -27.13 -12.05
N SER A 108 14.38 -26.89 -13.37
CA SER A 108 13.56 -27.68 -14.31
C SER A 108 12.07 -27.68 -13.97
N LEU A 109 11.59 -26.58 -13.38
CA LEU A 109 10.19 -26.37 -13.04
C LEU A 109 9.58 -25.34 -13.98
N THR A 110 8.29 -25.49 -14.27
CA THR A 110 7.51 -24.56 -15.08
C THR A 110 6.19 -24.25 -14.40
N TYR A 111 5.79 -22.98 -14.41
CA TYR A 111 4.47 -22.54 -13.95
C TYR A 111 3.63 -22.17 -15.18
N GLY A 112 2.47 -22.82 -15.34
CA GLY A 112 1.47 -22.46 -16.36
C GLY A 112 1.80 -22.70 -17.84
N SER A 113 2.99 -23.19 -18.22
CA SER A 113 3.40 -23.29 -19.63
C SER A 113 3.18 -24.65 -20.31
N ASP A 114 2.98 -25.72 -19.53
CA ASP A 114 2.72 -27.07 -20.03
C ASP A 114 1.45 -27.60 -19.36
N GLU A 115 0.36 -27.68 -20.13
CA GLU A 115 -0.95 -28.16 -19.67
C GLU A 115 -1.18 -29.64 -20.03
N GLY A 116 -0.24 -30.27 -20.72
CA GLY A 116 -0.46 -31.55 -21.38
C GLY A 116 -1.19 -31.40 -22.72
N GLY A 117 -1.68 -32.53 -23.24
CA GLY A 117 -2.53 -32.56 -24.43
C GLY A 117 -4.00 -32.27 -24.11
N ASP A 118 -4.82 -32.05 -25.14
CA ASP A 118 -6.27 -31.87 -25.01
C ASP A 118 -6.96 -33.10 -24.37
N GLU A 119 -6.32 -34.28 -24.46
CA GLU A 119 -6.77 -35.53 -23.85
C GLU A 119 -6.56 -35.57 -22.32
N ASP A 120 -5.64 -34.77 -21.78
CA ASP A 120 -5.33 -34.71 -20.34
C ASP A 120 -6.20 -33.66 -19.62
N LEU A 121 -6.96 -32.86 -20.37
CA LEU A 121 -7.77 -31.76 -19.86
C LEU A 121 -9.17 -32.24 -19.45
N GLU A 122 -9.48 -32.13 -18.15
CA GLU A 122 -10.79 -32.47 -17.59
C GLU A 122 -11.59 -31.21 -17.22
N ALA A 123 -12.92 -31.31 -17.27
CA ALA A 123 -13.81 -30.21 -16.88
C ALA A 123 -13.67 -29.91 -15.37
N ARG A 124 -13.48 -28.64 -15.02
CA ARG A 124 -13.36 -28.18 -13.64
C ARG A 124 -14.50 -27.25 -13.22
N PRO A 125 -14.82 -27.17 -11.91
CA PRO A 125 -15.76 -26.18 -11.38
C PRO A 125 -15.33 -24.74 -11.69
N PRO A 126 -16.25 -23.82 -12.05
CA PRO A 126 -15.94 -22.39 -12.12
C PRO A 126 -15.62 -21.83 -10.74
N VAL A 127 -14.64 -20.94 -10.68
CA VAL A 127 -14.31 -20.13 -9.51
C VAL A 127 -14.95 -18.76 -9.66
N VAL A 128 -15.73 -18.35 -8.66
CA VAL A 128 -16.64 -17.21 -8.73
C VAL A 128 -16.36 -16.25 -7.58
N THR A 129 -16.07 -15.00 -7.90
CA THR A 129 -15.94 -13.96 -6.87
C THR A 129 -17.22 -13.14 -6.77
N VAL A 130 -17.63 -12.81 -5.55
CA VAL A 130 -18.78 -11.92 -5.33
C VAL A 130 -18.27 -10.53 -4.95
N MET A 131 -18.67 -9.52 -5.73
CA MET A 131 -18.26 -8.13 -5.57
C MET A 131 -19.46 -7.18 -5.54
N GLY A 132 -19.23 -5.92 -5.16
CA GLY A 132 -20.27 -4.90 -5.01
C GLY A 132 -20.02 -3.97 -3.83
N HIS A 133 -20.90 -3.01 -3.61
CA HIS A 133 -20.80 -2.04 -2.51
C HIS A 133 -21.01 -2.69 -1.13
N VAL A 134 -20.58 -1.99 -0.08
CA VAL A 134 -20.96 -2.29 1.30
C VAL A 134 -22.50 -2.29 1.43
N ASP A 135 -23.05 -3.15 2.29
CA ASP A 135 -24.50 -3.29 2.53
C ASP A 135 -25.39 -3.68 1.33
N HIS A 136 -24.83 -4.00 0.17
CA HIS A 136 -25.58 -4.62 -0.94
C HIS A 136 -25.94 -6.09 -0.69
N GLY A 137 -25.48 -6.67 0.42
CA GLY A 137 -25.86 -8.01 0.87
C GLY A 137 -25.04 -9.16 0.28
N LYS A 138 -23.76 -8.91 -0.08
CA LYS A 138 -22.81 -9.93 -0.56
C LYS A 138 -22.64 -11.08 0.44
N THR A 139 -22.23 -10.76 1.67
CA THR A 139 -22.04 -11.75 2.75
C THR A 139 -23.34 -12.48 3.05
N ARG A 140 -24.49 -11.76 2.99
CA ARG A 140 -25.81 -12.38 3.17
C ARG A 140 -26.14 -13.36 2.05
N LEU A 141 -25.83 -13.04 0.80
CA LEU A 141 -26.01 -13.93 -0.35
C LEU A 141 -25.19 -15.20 -0.16
N LEU A 142 -23.91 -15.05 0.19
CA LEU A 142 -23.00 -16.17 0.42
C LEU A 142 -23.42 -17.02 1.63
N ASP A 143 -23.89 -16.39 2.72
CA ASP A 143 -24.45 -17.09 3.88
C ASP A 143 -25.68 -17.93 3.50
N THR A 144 -26.57 -17.37 2.67
CA THR A 144 -27.76 -18.08 2.19
C THR A 144 -27.38 -19.26 1.30
N ILE A 145 -26.41 -19.08 0.39
CA ILE A 145 -25.87 -20.15 -0.47
C ILE A 145 -25.22 -21.25 0.37
N ARG A 146 -24.38 -20.88 1.34
CA ARG A 146 -23.66 -21.81 2.22
C ARG A 146 -24.54 -22.43 3.31
N LYS A 147 -25.76 -21.93 3.51
CA LYS A 147 -26.66 -22.28 4.63
C LYS A 147 -26.01 -22.05 6.00
N THR A 148 -25.16 -21.02 6.11
CA THR A 148 -24.45 -20.61 7.33
C THR A 148 -24.81 -19.19 7.75
N LYS A 149 -24.26 -18.72 8.89
CA LYS A 149 -24.44 -17.35 9.40
C LYS A 149 -23.11 -16.71 9.81
N VAL A 150 -22.23 -16.47 8.85
CA VAL A 150 -20.91 -15.88 9.07
C VAL A 150 -21.03 -14.38 9.38
N ALA A 151 -21.93 -13.65 8.71
CA ALA A 151 -22.08 -12.20 8.88
C ALA A 151 -22.44 -11.77 10.32
N GLU A 152 -23.15 -12.62 11.07
CA GLU A 152 -23.54 -12.35 12.47
C GLU A 152 -22.40 -12.60 13.47
N ALA A 153 -21.34 -13.32 13.06
CA ALA A 153 -20.21 -13.68 13.91
C ALA A 153 -19.00 -12.74 13.77
N GLU A 154 -18.88 -12.03 12.63
CA GLU A 154 -17.76 -11.10 12.38
C GLU A 154 -17.93 -9.75 13.10
N ALA A 155 -16.82 -9.23 13.65
CA ALA A 155 -16.80 -7.95 14.32
C ALA A 155 -17.16 -6.81 13.35
N GLY A 156 -18.13 -5.99 13.73
CA GLY A 156 -18.64 -4.89 12.88
C GLY A 156 -19.65 -5.32 11.81
N GLY A 157 -20.01 -6.61 11.73
CA GLY A 157 -21.01 -7.11 10.77
C GLY A 157 -20.58 -7.03 9.30
N ILE A 158 -19.26 -6.95 9.05
CA ILE A 158 -18.66 -6.84 7.72
C ILE A 158 -17.61 -7.93 7.51
N THR A 159 -17.51 -8.40 6.25
CA THR A 159 -16.47 -9.33 5.81
C THR A 159 -15.13 -8.62 5.69
N GLN A 160 -14.16 -9.05 6.47
CA GLN A 160 -12.79 -8.49 6.51
C GLN A 160 -11.72 -9.51 6.08
N HIS A 161 -12.12 -10.77 5.85
CA HIS A 161 -11.26 -11.89 5.43
C HIS A 161 -11.72 -12.45 4.08
N ILE A 162 -10.85 -13.14 3.36
CA ILE A 162 -11.22 -13.79 2.09
C ILE A 162 -11.56 -15.24 2.38
N GLY A 163 -12.85 -15.57 2.31
CA GLY A 163 -13.32 -16.94 2.41
C GLY A 163 -13.33 -17.64 1.05
N ALA A 164 -13.03 -18.93 1.00
CA ALA A 164 -13.28 -19.75 -0.19
C ALA A 164 -14.00 -21.04 0.21
N TYR A 165 -15.03 -21.41 -0.55
CA TYR A 165 -15.83 -22.61 -0.30
C TYR A 165 -16.46 -23.12 -1.60
N GLN A 166 -16.86 -24.39 -1.61
CA GLN A 166 -17.47 -25.03 -2.76
C GLN A 166 -18.93 -25.39 -2.46
N VAL A 167 -19.81 -25.20 -3.44
CA VAL A 167 -21.20 -25.60 -3.35
C VAL A 167 -21.60 -26.49 -4.50
N ASP A 168 -22.42 -27.49 -4.20
CA ASP A 168 -23.04 -28.35 -5.19
C ASP A 168 -24.36 -27.71 -5.66
N THR A 169 -24.60 -27.73 -6.96
CA THR A 169 -25.81 -27.26 -7.62
C THR A 169 -26.19 -28.23 -8.75
N GLU A 170 -27.41 -28.15 -9.23
CA GLU A 170 -27.92 -29.03 -10.29
C GLU A 170 -28.21 -28.20 -11.52
N LEU A 171 -27.61 -28.56 -12.66
CA LEU A 171 -27.91 -27.98 -13.97
C LEU A 171 -28.33 -29.10 -14.91
N GLU A 172 -29.54 -28.99 -15.48
CA GLU A 172 -30.10 -29.98 -16.41
C GLU A 172 -30.10 -31.44 -15.89
N GLY A 173 -30.21 -31.63 -14.57
CA GLY A 173 -30.19 -32.96 -13.94
C GLY A 173 -28.79 -33.50 -13.63
N VAL A 174 -27.74 -32.70 -13.85
CA VAL A 174 -26.34 -33.05 -13.55
C VAL A 174 -25.86 -32.23 -12.36
N GLU A 175 -25.31 -32.90 -11.35
CA GLU A 175 -24.63 -32.23 -10.23
C GLU A 175 -23.35 -31.56 -10.74
N ARG A 176 -23.27 -30.25 -10.55
CA ARG A 176 -22.13 -29.39 -10.88
C ARG A 176 -21.69 -28.68 -9.60
N LYS A 177 -20.41 -28.31 -9.52
CA LYS A 177 -19.88 -27.57 -8.39
C LYS A 177 -19.53 -26.15 -8.79
N ILE A 178 -19.64 -25.22 -7.85
CA ILE A 178 -19.19 -23.83 -7.99
C ILE A 178 -18.31 -23.51 -6.79
N THR A 179 -17.13 -22.96 -7.04
CA THR A 179 -16.26 -22.48 -5.97
C THR A 179 -16.44 -20.99 -5.80
N PHE A 180 -16.88 -20.53 -4.63
CA PHE A 180 -17.04 -19.12 -4.31
C PHE A 180 -15.81 -18.58 -3.58
N ILE A 181 -15.38 -17.38 -3.96
CA ILE A 181 -14.44 -16.53 -3.23
C ILE A 181 -15.20 -15.32 -2.70
N ASP A 182 -15.29 -15.20 -1.38
CA ASP A 182 -15.87 -14.06 -0.69
C ASP A 182 -14.83 -12.95 -0.54
N THR A 183 -15.03 -11.81 -1.19
CA THR A 183 -14.10 -10.68 -1.11
C THR A 183 -14.68 -9.53 -0.28
N PRO A 184 -13.89 -8.89 0.59
CA PRO A 184 -14.32 -7.71 1.33
C PRO A 184 -14.81 -6.55 0.45
N GLY A 185 -15.90 -5.91 0.88
CA GLY A 185 -16.56 -4.82 0.13
C GLY A 185 -15.95 -3.43 0.26
N HIS A 186 -15.08 -3.21 1.24
CA HIS A 186 -14.59 -1.87 1.57
C HIS A 186 -13.39 -1.46 0.70
N GLU A 187 -13.33 -0.17 0.33
CA GLU A 187 -12.20 0.48 -0.36
C GLU A 187 -10.78 0.15 0.17
N ALA A 188 -10.58 0.00 1.49
CA ALA A 188 -9.28 -0.39 2.04
C ALA A 188 -8.79 -1.76 1.53
N PHE A 189 -9.70 -2.59 1.02
CA PHE A 189 -9.42 -3.93 0.49
C PHE A 189 -9.39 -4.00 -1.04
N THR A 190 -9.13 -2.88 -1.75
CA THR A 190 -8.99 -2.88 -3.22
C THR A 190 -7.99 -3.94 -3.71
N ALA A 191 -6.83 -4.08 -3.05
CA ALA A 191 -5.83 -5.09 -3.41
C ALA A 191 -6.36 -6.53 -3.27
N MET A 192 -7.22 -6.79 -2.28
CA MET A 192 -7.89 -8.09 -2.13
C MET A 192 -8.89 -8.35 -3.25
N ARG A 193 -9.67 -7.34 -3.66
CA ARG A 193 -10.61 -7.48 -4.79
C ARG A 193 -9.89 -7.74 -6.11
N ALA A 194 -8.81 -7.01 -6.39
CA ALA A 194 -8.00 -7.22 -7.59
C ALA A 194 -7.41 -8.64 -7.65
N ARG A 195 -6.99 -9.19 -6.50
CA ARG A 195 -6.53 -10.58 -6.40
C ARG A 195 -7.66 -11.59 -6.59
N GLY A 196 -8.82 -11.33 -5.99
CA GLY A 196 -10.04 -12.10 -6.20
C GLY A 196 -10.36 -12.20 -7.69
N ALA A 197 -10.50 -11.06 -8.37
CA ALA A 197 -10.79 -10.99 -9.81
C ALA A 197 -9.81 -11.82 -10.66
N LYS A 198 -8.49 -11.68 -10.43
CA LYS A 198 -7.46 -12.44 -11.17
C LYS A 198 -7.48 -13.95 -10.92
N SER A 199 -8.04 -14.38 -9.78
CA SER A 199 -8.07 -15.79 -9.37
C SER A 199 -9.39 -16.47 -9.72
N THR A 200 -10.31 -15.75 -10.35
CA THR A 200 -11.67 -16.22 -10.64
C THR A 200 -11.97 -16.27 -12.11
N ASP A 201 -12.82 -17.22 -12.48
CA ASP A 201 -13.33 -17.42 -13.82
C ASP A 201 -14.54 -16.50 -14.09
N ILE A 202 -15.35 -16.19 -13.06
CA ILE A 202 -16.55 -15.34 -13.19
C ILE A 202 -16.64 -14.36 -12.01
N ALA A 203 -17.14 -13.15 -12.28
CA ALA A 203 -17.46 -12.16 -11.26
C ALA A 203 -18.98 -11.96 -11.14
N VAL A 204 -19.52 -12.13 -9.92
CA VAL A 204 -20.90 -11.79 -9.58
C VAL A 204 -20.95 -10.40 -8.95
N ILE A 205 -21.57 -9.44 -9.63
CA ILE A 205 -21.74 -8.08 -9.12
C ILE A 205 -23.10 -7.95 -8.43
N VAL A 206 -23.09 -7.76 -7.11
CA VAL A 206 -24.29 -7.59 -6.30
C VAL A 206 -24.66 -6.11 -6.19
N VAL A 207 -25.85 -5.77 -6.70
CA VAL A 207 -26.38 -4.40 -6.67
C VAL A 207 -27.73 -4.40 -5.96
N ALA A 208 -27.87 -3.55 -4.94
CA ALA A 208 -29.13 -3.45 -4.23
C ALA A 208 -30.16 -2.64 -5.03
N ALA A 209 -31.38 -3.16 -5.15
CA ALA A 209 -32.46 -2.57 -5.94
C ALA A 209 -33.03 -1.27 -5.36
N ASP A 210 -32.76 -0.98 -4.08
CA ASP A 210 -33.14 0.24 -3.36
C ASP A 210 -32.07 1.34 -3.45
N ASP A 211 -30.79 0.98 -3.45
CA ASP A 211 -29.67 1.94 -3.43
C ASP A 211 -29.22 2.38 -4.85
N GLY A 212 -29.08 1.43 -5.79
CA GLY A 212 -28.54 1.71 -7.12
C GLY A 212 -27.05 1.41 -7.28
N VAL A 213 -26.47 1.89 -8.39
CA VAL A 213 -25.03 1.79 -8.66
C VAL A 213 -24.25 2.81 -7.83
N MET A 214 -23.35 2.32 -6.97
CA MET A 214 -22.51 3.12 -6.07
C MET A 214 -21.04 3.11 -6.54
N PRO A 215 -20.18 4.04 -6.06
CA PRO A 215 -18.77 4.12 -6.48
C PRO A 215 -17.99 2.80 -6.35
N GLN A 216 -18.19 2.04 -5.27
CA GLN A 216 -17.55 0.74 -5.09
C GLN A 216 -18.06 -0.35 -6.06
N THR A 217 -19.32 -0.23 -6.52
CA THR A 217 -19.84 -1.09 -7.58
C THR A 217 -19.12 -0.79 -8.90
N ILE A 218 -18.90 0.49 -9.21
CA ILE A 218 -18.16 0.91 -10.41
C ILE A 218 -16.73 0.38 -10.33
N GLU A 219 -16.08 0.49 -9.18
CA GLU A 219 -14.74 -0.05 -8.97
C GLU A 219 -14.70 -1.58 -9.18
N ALA A 220 -15.68 -2.32 -8.65
CA ALA A 220 -15.79 -3.76 -8.85
C ALA A 220 -15.97 -4.14 -10.34
N ILE A 221 -16.79 -3.40 -11.08
CA ILE A 221 -16.97 -3.59 -12.53
C ILE A 221 -15.65 -3.36 -13.26
N ASN A 222 -14.95 -2.27 -12.94
CA ASN A 222 -13.67 -1.95 -13.56
C ASN A 222 -12.61 -3.03 -13.28
N HIS A 223 -12.56 -3.60 -12.06
CA HIS A 223 -11.63 -4.70 -11.74
C HIS A 223 -11.95 -5.97 -12.52
N ALA A 224 -13.23 -6.34 -12.64
CA ALA A 224 -13.64 -7.51 -13.41
C ALA A 224 -13.35 -7.34 -14.91
N GLN A 225 -13.66 -6.16 -15.48
CA GLN A 225 -13.35 -5.84 -16.87
C GLN A 225 -11.84 -5.78 -17.14
N ALA A 226 -11.04 -5.22 -16.23
CA ALA A 226 -9.59 -5.18 -16.36
C ALA A 226 -8.94 -6.57 -16.26
N ALA A 227 -9.61 -7.50 -15.59
CA ALA A 227 -9.19 -8.90 -15.51
C ALA A 227 -9.74 -9.78 -16.65
N ASP A 228 -10.53 -9.21 -17.57
CA ASP A 228 -11.21 -9.92 -18.66
C ASP A 228 -12.11 -11.08 -18.17
N VAL A 229 -12.77 -10.86 -17.03
CA VAL A 229 -13.63 -11.85 -16.37
C VAL A 229 -15.09 -11.60 -16.73
N PRO A 230 -15.83 -12.60 -17.25
CA PRO A 230 -17.26 -12.51 -17.49
C PRO A 230 -18.06 -12.11 -16.23
N ILE A 231 -19.06 -11.24 -16.41
CA ILE A 231 -19.83 -10.65 -15.31
C ILE A 231 -21.27 -11.17 -15.31
N VAL A 232 -21.74 -11.60 -14.14
CA VAL A 232 -23.16 -11.86 -13.85
C VAL A 232 -23.64 -10.83 -12.83
N VAL A 233 -24.78 -10.19 -13.07
CA VAL A 233 -25.32 -9.17 -12.17
C VAL A 233 -26.44 -9.75 -11.32
N ALA A 234 -26.25 -9.74 -10.00
CA ALA A 234 -27.27 -10.11 -9.03
C ALA A 234 -27.94 -8.86 -8.45
N VAL A 235 -29.19 -8.60 -8.84
CA VAL A 235 -29.99 -7.49 -8.32
C VAL A 235 -30.65 -7.92 -7.02
N ASN A 236 -30.13 -7.47 -5.88
CA ASN A 236 -30.53 -7.91 -4.55
C ASN A 236 -31.58 -7.00 -3.91
N LYS A 237 -32.17 -7.44 -2.80
CA LYS A 237 -33.18 -6.72 -1.99
C LYS A 237 -34.49 -6.44 -2.75
N ILE A 238 -34.92 -7.32 -3.65
CA ILE A 238 -36.21 -7.20 -4.35
C ILE A 238 -37.43 -7.28 -3.42
N ASP A 239 -37.23 -7.75 -2.19
CA ASP A 239 -38.25 -7.83 -1.15
C ASP A 239 -38.57 -6.48 -0.48
N LYS A 240 -37.79 -5.43 -0.72
CA LYS A 240 -38.02 -4.11 -0.11
C LYS A 240 -39.07 -3.29 -0.87
N GLU A 241 -39.91 -2.58 -0.10
CA GLU A 241 -40.79 -1.55 -0.65
C GLU A 241 -39.95 -0.42 -1.27
N GLY A 242 -40.06 -0.24 -2.59
CA GLY A 242 -39.28 0.72 -3.37
C GLY A 242 -38.15 0.11 -4.22
N ALA A 243 -37.94 -1.21 -4.17
CA ALA A 243 -37.02 -1.91 -5.06
C ALA A 243 -37.38 -1.70 -6.53
N ASN A 244 -36.42 -1.28 -7.35
CA ASN A 244 -36.63 -1.09 -8.79
C ASN A 244 -35.51 -1.74 -9.62
N PRO A 245 -35.63 -3.05 -9.94
CA PRO A 245 -34.64 -3.76 -10.75
C PRO A 245 -34.45 -3.23 -12.18
N ALA A 246 -35.50 -2.64 -12.77
CA ALA A 246 -35.42 -2.05 -14.10
C ALA A 246 -34.49 -0.83 -14.14
N LYS A 247 -34.52 -0.01 -13.07
CA LYS A 247 -33.59 1.12 -12.92
C LYS A 247 -32.14 0.65 -12.88
N ILE A 248 -31.85 -0.46 -12.18
CA ILE A 248 -30.49 -1.01 -12.09
C ILE A 248 -29.96 -1.45 -13.45
N ARG A 249 -30.78 -2.17 -14.23
CA ARG A 249 -30.43 -2.59 -15.60
C ARG A 249 -30.11 -1.38 -16.49
N GLN A 250 -30.91 -0.32 -16.41
CA GLN A 250 -30.67 0.92 -17.15
C GLN A 250 -29.36 1.61 -16.73
N GLN A 251 -29.08 1.70 -15.43
CA GLN A 251 -27.86 2.34 -14.93
C GLN A 251 -26.60 1.58 -15.33
N LEU A 252 -26.63 0.24 -15.29
CA LEU A 252 -25.47 -0.58 -15.62
C LEU A 252 -25.12 -0.59 -17.12
N THR A 253 -26.07 -0.20 -17.99
CA THR A 253 -25.82 -0.01 -19.42
C THR A 253 -24.78 1.09 -19.66
N GLU A 254 -24.70 2.13 -18.81
CA GLU A 254 -23.70 3.20 -18.92
C GLU A 254 -22.26 2.69 -18.67
N TYR A 255 -22.12 1.54 -18.00
CA TYR A 255 -20.85 0.90 -17.66
C TYR A 255 -20.52 -0.28 -18.60
N GLY A 256 -21.25 -0.40 -19.71
CA GLY A 256 -21.05 -1.44 -20.71
C GLY A 256 -21.68 -2.80 -20.36
N LEU A 257 -22.45 -2.89 -19.25
CA LEU A 257 -23.17 -4.10 -18.87
C LEU A 257 -24.60 -4.02 -19.39
N VAL A 258 -24.86 -4.67 -20.51
CA VAL A 258 -26.17 -4.65 -21.19
C VAL A 258 -26.88 -5.98 -20.95
N ALA A 259 -28.13 -5.91 -20.48
CA ALA A 259 -28.93 -7.11 -20.22
C ALA A 259 -29.29 -7.84 -21.53
N GLU A 260 -29.41 -9.16 -21.49
CA GLU A 260 -29.83 -9.99 -22.63
C GLU A 260 -31.18 -9.55 -23.24
N GLU A 261 -32.12 -9.11 -22.40
CA GLU A 261 -33.42 -8.57 -22.82
C GLU A 261 -33.30 -7.32 -23.72
N PHE A 262 -32.19 -6.59 -23.60
CA PHE A 262 -31.86 -5.41 -24.41
C PHE A 262 -30.89 -5.74 -25.56
N GLY A 263 -30.62 -7.02 -25.82
CA GLY A 263 -29.68 -7.50 -26.84
C GLY A 263 -28.22 -7.46 -26.40
N GLY A 264 -27.95 -7.41 -25.09
CA GLY A 264 -26.61 -7.55 -24.53
C GLY A 264 -26.23 -9.01 -24.23
N ASP A 265 -25.10 -9.17 -23.56
CA ASP A 265 -24.46 -10.45 -23.18
C ASP A 265 -24.43 -10.68 -21.66
N THR A 266 -24.77 -9.66 -20.86
CA THR A 266 -24.71 -9.74 -19.41
C THR A 266 -25.99 -10.35 -18.85
N MET A 267 -25.88 -11.42 -18.06
CA MET A 267 -27.03 -11.99 -17.35
C MET A 267 -27.39 -11.17 -16.11
N PHE A 268 -28.67 -10.83 -15.97
CA PHE A 268 -29.22 -10.14 -14.80
C PHE A 268 -30.18 -11.06 -14.07
N VAL A 269 -29.91 -11.33 -12.79
CA VAL A 269 -30.75 -12.17 -11.94
C VAL A 269 -31.28 -11.37 -10.77
N ASP A 270 -32.61 -11.25 -10.68
CA ASP A 270 -33.29 -10.58 -9.59
C ASP A 270 -33.43 -11.55 -8.40
N ILE A 271 -32.85 -11.20 -7.25
CA ILE A 271 -32.77 -12.07 -6.07
C ILE A 271 -33.19 -11.37 -4.76
N SER A 272 -33.63 -12.17 -3.78
CA SER A 272 -33.64 -11.76 -2.37
C SER A 272 -32.78 -12.71 -1.55
N ALA A 273 -31.56 -12.26 -1.20
CA ALA A 273 -30.67 -13.02 -0.33
C ALA A 273 -31.29 -13.28 1.06
N ARG A 274 -32.17 -12.41 1.54
CA ARG A 274 -32.83 -12.54 2.84
C ARG A 274 -33.98 -13.56 2.81
N GLN A 275 -34.80 -13.54 1.77
CA GLN A 275 -35.95 -14.44 1.62
C GLN A 275 -35.58 -15.76 0.92
N ASN A 276 -34.31 -15.93 0.54
CA ASN A 276 -33.84 -17.04 -0.29
C ASN A 276 -34.66 -17.19 -1.59
N THR A 277 -34.91 -16.05 -2.26
CA THR A 277 -35.68 -16.01 -3.50
C THR A 277 -34.75 -15.97 -4.69
N ASN A 278 -34.95 -16.90 -5.63
CA ASN A 278 -34.24 -17.00 -6.91
C ASN A 278 -32.71 -17.17 -6.80
N ILE A 279 -32.23 -17.79 -5.71
CA ILE A 279 -30.81 -18.10 -5.53
C ILE A 279 -30.38 -19.22 -6.48
N ASP A 280 -31.22 -20.25 -6.67
CA ASP A 280 -30.94 -21.33 -7.62
C ASP A 280 -30.79 -20.80 -9.05
N GLY A 281 -31.66 -19.87 -9.46
CA GLY A 281 -31.55 -19.20 -10.76
C GLY A 281 -30.28 -18.37 -10.93
N LEU A 282 -29.71 -17.84 -9.84
CA LEU A 282 -28.39 -17.20 -9.88
C LEU A 282 -27.26 -18.22 -10.09
N LEU A 283 -27.32 -19.37 -9.42
CA LEU A 283 -26.33 -20.44 -9.59
C LEU A 283 -26.38 -21.02 -11.01
N GLU A 284 -27.58 -21.22 -11.56
CA GLU A 284 -27.80 -21.63 -12.94
C GLU A 284 -27.22 -20.60 -13.93
N ALA A 285 -27.50 -19.31 -13.74
CA ALA A 285 -26.98 -18.24 -14.60
C ALA A 285 -25.44 -18.20 -14.59
N VAL A 286 -24.82 -18.42 -13.42
CA VAL A 286 -23.36 -18.51 -13.30
C VAL A 286 -22.80 -19.69 -14.11
N LEU A 287 -23.41 -20.87 -14.01
CA LEU A 287 -22.96 -22.04 -14.78
C LEU A 287 -23.18 -21.86 -16.29
N LEU A 288 -24.32 -21.29 -16.70
CA LEU A 288 -24.59 -21.00 -18.11
C LEU A 288 -23.60 -19.99 -18.68
N THR A 289 -23.24 -18.96 -17.90
CA THR A 289 -22.21 -17.99 -18.30
C THR A 289 -20.84 -18.66 -18.42
N ALA A 290 -20.49 -19.55 -17.49
CA ALA A 290 -19.27 -20.35 -17.54
C ALA A 290 -19.20 -21.20 -18.82
N ASP A 291 -20.24 -21.98 -19.08
CA ASP A 291 -20.29 -22.91 -20.21
C ASP A 291 -20.37 -22.17 -21.57
N ALA A 292 -20.92 -20.95 -21.61
CA ALA A 292 -21.03 -20.15 -22.82
C ALA A 292 -19.76 -19.34 -23.15
N SER A 293 -19.07 -18.82 -22.13
CA SER A 293 -17.99 -17.84 -22.31
C SER A 293 -16.59 -18.42 -22.11
N LEU A 294 -16.43 -19.56 -21.44
CA LEU A 294 -15.13 -20.05 -20.97
C LEU A 294 -14.92 -21.53 -21.29
N ASP A 295 -13.67 -21.89 -21.60
CA ASP A 295 -13.23 -23.28 -21.64
C ASP A 295 -12.67 -23.67 -20.26
N LEU A 296 -13.54 -24.15 -19.38
CA LEU A 296 -13.17 -24.51 -18.00
C LEU A 296 -12.63 -25.93 -17.90
N ARG A 297 -11.45 -26.14 -18.45
CA ARG A 297 -10.71 -27.40 -18.29
C ARG A 297 -9.38 -27.21 -17.59
N ALA A 298 -8.93 -28.25 -16.88
CA ALA A 298 -7.60 -28.31 -16.29
C ALA A 298 -7.11 -29.76 -16.25
N ASN A 299 -5.79 -29.92 -16.29
CA ASN A 299 -5.15 -31.22 -16.15
C ASN A 299 -5.01 -31.56 -14.65
N PRO A 300 -5.68 -32.60 -14.14
CA PRO A 300 -5.57 -33.00 -12.74
C PRO A 300 -4.32 -33.85 -12.45
N ASP A 301 -3.72 -34.47 -13.46
CA ASP A 301 -2.61 -35.43 -13.32
C ASP A 301 -1.23 -34.77 -13.24
N MET A 302 -1.16 -33.46 -13.52
CA MET A 302 0.09 -32.71 -13.39
C MET A 302 0.40 -32.31 -11.94
N VAL A 303 1.59 -31.78 -11.72
CA VAL A 303 2.03 -31.24 -10.44
C VAL A 303 1.14 -30.07 -10.03
N ALA A 304 0.69 -30.06 -8.77
CA ALA A 304 -0.26 -29.05 -8.31
C ALA A 304 0.32 -27.63 -8.35
N GLN A 305 -0.46 -26.71 -8.92
CA GLN A 305 -0.18 -25.28 -9.01
C GLN A 305 -1.42 -24.50 -8.63
N GLY A 306 -1.23 -23.32 -8.06
CA GLY A 306 -2.34 -22.43 -7.79
C GLY A 306 -1.94 -21.21 -6.99
N VAL A 307 -2.89 -20.66 -6.24
CA VAL A 307 -2.72 -19.40 -5.52
C VAL A 307 -3.08 -19.53 -4.05
N ALA A 308 -2.29 -18.92 -3.17
CA ALA A 308 -2.64 -18.72 -1.77
C ALA A 308 -3.65 -17.57 -1.67
N ILE A 309 -4.90 -17.86 -1.32
CA ILE A 309 -5.95 -16.85 -1.20
C ILE A 309 -5.72 -16.02 0.07
N GLU A 310 -5.53 -16.70 1.18
CA GLU A 310 -5.35 -16.08 2.49
C GLU A 310 -4.45 -16.95 3.36
N ALA A 311 -3.67 -16.33 4.23
CA ALA A 311 -2.78 -17.02 5.14
C ALA A 311 -2.74 -16.35 6.51
N HIS A 312 -2.63 -17.16 7.56
CA HIS A 312 -2.62 -16.71 8.94
C HIS A 312 -1.77 -17.63 9.82
N LEU A 313 -1.51 -17.20 11.06
CA LEU A 313 -0.80 -18.00 12.04
C LEU A 313 -1.78 -18.58 13.07
N ASP A 314 -1.97 -19.89 13.03
CA ASP A 314 -2.86 -20.59 13.97
C ASP A 314 -2.12 -21.10 15.22
N ARG A 315 -2.77 -20.97 16.38
CA ARG A 315 -2.22 -21.45 17.66
C ARG A 315 -2.29 -22.96 17.75
N GLY A 316 -1.15 -23.59 17.51
CA GLY A 316 -0.95 -25.02 17.66
C GLY A 316 -0.81 -25.75 16.32
N ARG A 317 -1.42 -25.24 15.24
CA ARG A 317 -1.19 -25.75 13.88
C ARG A 317 0.01 -25.08 13.20
N GLY A 318 0.39 -23.87 13.63
CA GLY A 318 1.48 -23.11 13.05
C GLY A 318 1.01 -22.27 11.85
N PRO A 319 1.88 -21.98 10.87
CA PRO A 319 1.48 -21.25 9.67
C PRO A 319 0.50 -22.06 8.81
N VAL A 320 -0.61 -21.42 8.46
CA VAL A 320 -1.70 -22.00 7.69
C VAL A 320 -2.04 -21.10 6.51
N ALA A 321 -2.33 -21.69 5.35
CA ALA A 321 -2.80 -20.94 4.19
C ALA A 321 -3.98 -21.64 3.52
N THR A 322 -5.01 -20.88 3.20
CA THR A 322 -6.10 -21.29 2.31
C THR A 322 -5.60 -21.11 0.88
N VAL A 323 -5.49 -22.23 0.15
CA VAL A 323 -5.01 -22.24 -1.24
C VAL A 323 -6.12 -22.68 -2.17
N LEU A 324 -6.11 -22.15 -3.39
CA LEU A 324 -6.96 -22.56 -4.49
C LEU A 324 -6.09 -23.27 -5.54
N VAL A 325 -6.36 -24.56 -5.72
CA VAL A 325 -5.69 -25.36 -6.76
C VAL A 325 -6.22 -24.91 -8.11
N GLN A 326 -5.34 -24.47 -9.01
CA GLN A 326 -5.72 -24.09 -10.37
C GLN A 326 -5.50 -25.25 -11.35
N ARG A 327 -4.43 -26.02 -11.15
CA ARG A 327 -4.02 -27.16 -12.00
C ARG A 327 -3.35 -28.22 -11.16
N GLY A 328 -3.37 -29.46 -11.64
CA GLY A 328 -2.86 -30.62 -10.94
C GLY A 328 -3.68 -30.98 -9.71
N THR A 329 -3.21 -31.99 -8.97
CA THR A 329 -3.87 -32.46 -7.75
C THR A 329 -2.91 -32.35 -6.56
N LEU A 330 -3.31 -31.58 -5.55
CA LEU A 330 -2.54 -31.38 -4.32
C LEU A 330 -2.84 -32.51 -3.33
N HIS A 331 -1.80 -33.14 -2.78
CA HIS A 331 -1.94 -34.25 -1.85
C HIS A 331 -1.31 -33.96 -0.47
N VAL A 332 -1.83 -34.65 0.55
CA VAL A 332 -1.15 -34.68 1.85
C VAL A 332 0.19 -35.40 1.71
N GLY A 333 1.27 -34.72 2.09
CA GLY A 333 2.64 -35.21 1.98
C GLY A 333 3.48 -34.45 0.96
N ASP A 334 2.86 -33.66 0.08
CA ASP A 334 3.56 -32.92 -0.98
C ASP A 334 4.49 -31.85 -0.41
N SER A 335 5.63 -31.65 -1.07
CA SER A 335 6.53 -30.53 -0.79
C SER A 335 6.03 -29.32 -1.56
N ILE A 336 5.72 -28.24 -0.84
CA ILE A 336 5.05 -27.05 -1.39
C ILE A 336 5.90 -25.79 -1.15
N VAL A 337 5.94 -24.92 -2.15
CA VAL A 337 6.48 -23.56 -2.05
C VAL A 337 5.38 -22.58 -2.45
N ALA A 338 5.16 -21.53 -1.65
CA ALA A 338 4.19 -20.46 -1.89
C ALA A 338 4.89 -19.13 -1.60
N GLY A 339 5.17 -18.35 -2.64
CA GLY A 339 5.98 -17.13 -2.52
C GLY A 339 7.31 -17.40 -1.82
N ASP A 340 7.58 -16.70 -0.72
CA ASP A 340 8.77 -16.83 0.12
C ASP A 340 8.63 -17.91 1.22
N ALA A 341 7.48 -18.58 1.31
CA ALA A 341 7.22 -19.66 2.25
C ALA A 341 7.40 -21.03 1.59
N SER A 342 7.87 -22.01 2.36
CA SER A 342 7.97 -23.41 1.92
C SER A 342 7.53 -24.36 3.03
N GLY A 343 7.24 -25.59 2.69
CA GLY A 343 6.84 -26.59 3.66
C GLY A 343 6.52 -27.93 3.05
N ARG A 344 5.99 -28.81 3.90
CA ARG A 344 5.41 -30.09 3.48
C ARG A 344 3.98 -30.13 3.96
N VAL A 345 3.03 -30.45 3.09
CA VAL A 345 1.60 -30.55 3.42
C VAL A 345 1.42 -31.64 4.47
N ARG A 346 1.16 -31.25 5.73
CA ARG A 346 0.93 -32.21 6.83
C ARG A 346 -0.51 -32.62 6.91
N ARG A 347 -1.41 -31.70 6.60
CA ARG A 347 -2.86 -31.85 6.70
C ARG A 347 -3.52 -30.83 5.78
N MET A 348 -4.62 -31.22 5.16
CA MET A 348 -5.49 -30.32 4.41
C MET A 348 -6.89 -30.39 5.00
N LEU A 349 -7.53 -29.25 5.16
CA LEU A 349 -8.91 -29.14 5.63
C LEU A 349 -9.77 -28.49 4.56
N ASP A 350 -11.03 -28.88 4.48
CA ASP A 350 -12.04 -28.19 3.68
C ASP A 350 -12.63 -26.98 4.43
N GLU A 351 -13.59 -26.31 3.80
CA GLU A 351 -14.33 -25.16 4.33
C GLU A 351 -15.19 -25.46 5.57
N PHE A 352 -15.42 -26.74 5.88
CA PHE A 352 -16.16 -27.20 7.06
C PHE A 352 -15.21 -27.65 8.20
N GLY A 353 -13.91 -27.72 7.92
CA GLY A 353 -12.88 -28.14 8.86
C GLY A 353 -12.63 -29.64 8.87
N ASP A 354 -13.18 -30.37 7.91
CA ASP A 354 -12.99 -31.81 7.74
C ASP A 354 -11.71 -32.13 6.96
N ASP A 355 -11.12 -33.29 7.25
CA ASP A 355 -9.88 -33.73 6.63
C ASP A 355 -10.05 -34.11 5.15
N VAL A 356 -9.20 -33.54 4.31
CA VAL A 356 -9.13 -33.85 2.88
C VAL A 356 -7.77 -34.47 2.54
N LYS A 357 -7.77 -35.53 1.73
CA LYS A 357 -6.53 -36.21 1.31
C LYS A 357 -5.95 -35.68 0.00
N GLU A 358 -6.82 -35.26 -0.90
CA GLU A 358 -6.49 -34.76 -2.24
C GLU A 358 -7.37 -33.56 -2.58
N ALA A 359 -6.80 -32.56 -3.23
CA ALA A 359 -7.51 -31.38 -3.70
C ALA A 359 -7.33 -31.23 -5.21
N LEU A 360 -8.43 -31.44 -5.93
CA LEU A 360 -8.53 -31.31 -7.38
C LEU A 360 -8.55 -29.82 -7.82
N PRO A 361 -8.38 -29.53 -9.13
CA PRO A 361 -8.53 -28.19 -9.67
C PRO A 361 -9.85 -27.51 -9.26
N SER A 362 -9.77 -26.20 -9.00
CA SER A 362 -10.81 -25.33 -8.43
C SER A 362 -11.25 -25.66 -7.01
N ARG A 363 -10.69 -26.65 -6.31
CA ARG A 363 -11.04 -26.92 -4.90
C ARG A 363 -10.22 -26.03 -3.96
N PRO A 364 -10.86 -25.21 -3.11
CA PRO A 364 -10.14 -24.50 -2.05
C PRO A 364 -9.85 -25.47 -0.90
N VAL A 365 -8.63 -25.43 -0.37
CA VAL A 365 -8.25 -26.20 0.83
C VAL A 365 -7.34 -25.40 1.74
N GLN A 366 -7.53 -25.59 3.05
CA GLN A 366 -6.65 -25.03 4.05
C GLN A 366 -5.47 -25.97 4.28
N VAL A 367 -4.28 -25.54 3.86
CA VAL A 367 -3.03 -26.28 3.98
C VAL A 367 -2.30 -25.91 5.27
N ILE A 368 -1.97 -26.95 6.03
CA ILE A 368 -1.17 -26.86 7.25
C ILE A 368 0.18 -27.53 6.99
N GLY A 369 1.28 -26.82 7.25
CA GLY A 369 2.63 -27.39 7.10
C GLY A 369 3.71 -26.44 6.58
N PHE A 370 3.38 -25.18 6.33
CA PHE A 370 4.35 -24.15 5.97
C PHE A 370 5.29 -23.81 7.13
N THR A 371 6.52 -23.40 6.81
CA THR A 371 7.50 -22.92 7.79
C THR A 371 7.28 -21.46 8.18
N SER A 372 6.69 -20.67 7.29
CA SER A 372 6.33 -19.26 7.46
C SER A 372 4.96 -19.01 6.84
N VAL A 373 4.31 -17.91 7.21
CA VAL A 373 3.01 -17.53 6.61
C VAL A 373 3.29 -16.97 5.21
N PRO A 374 2.77 -17.58 4.12
CA PRO A 374 2.92 -17.02 2.77
C PRO A 374 2.16 -15.70 2.63
N GLY A 375 2.52 -14.91 1.62
CA GLY A 375 1.76 -13.73 1.23
C GLY A 375 0.41 -14.11 0.62
N ALA A 376 -0.58 -13.23 0.78
CA ALA A 376 -1.84 -13.38 0.09
C ALA A 376 -1.65 -13.11 -1.42
N GLY A 377 -2.23 -13.94 -2.28
CA GLY A 377 -2.02 -13.90 -3.72
C GLY A 377 -0.72 -14.55 -4.22
N ASP A 378 0.12 -15.08 -3.32
CA ASP A 378 1.32 -15.78 -3.74
C ASP A 378 0.98 -17.03 -4.55
N THR A 379 1.65 -17.23 -5.67
CA THR A 379 1.55 -18.48 -6.42
C THR A 379 2.25 -19.58 -5.65
N PHE A 380 1.60 -20.74 -5.59
CA PHE A 380 2.17 -21.96 -5.03
C PHE A 380 2.43 -22.99 -6.10
N LEU A 381 3.47 -23.78 -5.86
CA LEU A 381 3.91 -24.87 -6.70
C LEU A 381 4.32 -26.04 -5.81
N VAL A 382 3.84 -27.24 -6.15
CA VAL A 382 4.38 -28.48 -5.60
C VAL A 382 5.70 -28.82 -6.30
N VAL A 383 6.65 -29.36 -5.54
CA VAL A 383 7.95 -29.78 -6.04
C VAL A 383 8.29 -31.16 -5.50
N ASP A 384 9.22 -31.86 -6.13
CA ASP A 384 9.56 -33.24 -5.76
C ASP A 384 10.26 -33.35 -4.39
N GLU A 385 11.05 -32.34 -4.03
CA GLU A 385 11.89 -32.38 -2.82
C GLU A 385 11.74 -31.12 -1.94
N ASP A 386 11.63 -31.34 -0.62
CA ASP A 386 11.63 -30.27 0.40
C ASP A 386 12.82 -29.31 0.27
N ARG A 387 13.97 -29.84 -0.19
CA ARG A 387 15.19 -29.04 -0.37
C ARG A 387 15.03 -28.02 -1.48
N VAL A 388 14.39 -28.41 -2.59
CA VAL A 388 14.13 -27.52 -3.73
C VAL A 388 13.13 -26.43 -3.32
N ALA A 389 12.06 -26.81 -2.62
CA ALA A 389 11.07 -25.86 -2.10
C ALA A 389 11.73 -24.76 -1.24
N ARG A 390 12.62 -25.15 -0.31
CA ARG A 390 13.38 -24.20 0.51
C ARG A 390 14.29 -23.29 -0.31
N GLN A 391 15.00 -23.83 -1.29
CA GLN A 391 15.92 -23.03 -2.10
C GLN A 391 15.19 -21.98 -2.94
N ILE A 392 14.01 -22.31 -3.47
CA ILE A 392 13.15 -21.36 -4.19
C ILE A 392 12.67 -20.26 -3.24
N ALA A 393 12.11 -20.65 -2.09
CA ALA A 393 11.62 -19.73 -1.08
C ALA A 393 12.71 -18.77 -0.56
N ASP A 394 13.91 -19.29 -0.24
CA ASP A 394 15.02 -18.49 0.26
C ASP A 394 15.55 -17.50 -0.79
N ARG A 395 15.57 -17.90 -2.07
CA ARG A 395 15.94 -17.00 -3.18
C ARG A 395 14.90 -15.90 -3.38
N ARG A 396 13.60 -16.23 -3.36
CA ARG A 396 12.50 -15.23 -3.42
C ARG A 396 12.59 -14.25 -2.25
N ARG A 397 12.78 -14.74 -1.02
CA ARG A 397 12.94 -13.90 0.18
C ARG A 397 14.15 -12.97 0.08
N ALA A 398 15.27 -13.46 -0.44
CA ALA A 398 16.46 -12.65 -0.64
C ALA A 398 16.23 -11.54 -1.68
N ARG A 399 15.55 -11.86 -2.79
CA ARG A 399 15.19 -10.88 -3.83
C ARG A 399 14.27 -9.78 -3.29
N GLU A 400 13.18 -10.15 -2.62
CA GLU A 400 12.25 -9.17 -2.03
C GLU A 400 12.94 -8.25 -1.02
N ARG A 401 13.80 -8.80 -0.18
CA ARG A 401 14.59 -8.01 0.78
C ARG A 401 15.50 -7.02 0.07
N ASN A 402 16.21 -7.45 -0.97
CA ASN A 402 17.10 -6.59 -1.75
C ASN A 402 16.33 -5.48 -2.46
N ALA A 403 15.17 -5.80 -3.05
CA ALA A 403 14.29 -4.82 -3.67
C ALA A 403 13.75 -3.79 -2.66
N GLN A 404 13.34 -4.23 -1.45
CA GLN A 404 12.92 -3.31 -0.38
C GLN A 404 14.07 -2.41 0.12
N LEU A 405 15.29 -2.94 0.21
CA LEU A 405 16.45 -2.14 0.60
C LEU A 405 16.82 -1.10 -0.46
N ALA A 406 16.65 -1.43 -1.74
CA ALA A 406 16.85 -0.50 -2.85
C ALA A 406 15.76 0.59 -2.88
N SER A 407 14.49 0.24 -2.71
CA SER A 407 13.38 1.20 -2.75
C SER A 407 13.35 2.16 -1.55
N ARG A 408 13.86 1.73 -0.39
CA ARG A 408 13.97 2.58 0.82
C ARG A 408 14.99 3.71 0.69
N ARG A 409 15.86 3.70 -0.32
CA ARG A 409 16.85 4.76 -0.51
C ARG A 409 16.27 5.92 -1.32
N LYS A 410 15.98 7.04 -0.64
CA LYS A 410 15.97 8.35 -1.29
C LYS A 410 17.41 8.67 -1.73
N ARG A 411 17.60 9.22 -2.92
CA ARG A 411 18.86 9.89 -3.30
C ARG A 411 19.15 10.92 -2.21
N VAL A 412 20.20 10.70 -1.42
CA VAL A 412 20.66 11.71 -0.47
C VAL A 412 21.88 12.33 -1.11
N SER A 413 21.66 13.44 -1.82
CA SER A 413 22.77 14.27 -2.27
C SER A 413 23.40 14.99 -1.06
N LEU A 414 24.59 15.55 -1.22
CA LEU A 414 25.20 16.40 -0.19
C LEU A 414 24.35 17.65 0.13
N GLU A 415 23.53 18.12 -0.82
CA GLU A 415 22.58 19.23 -0.62
C GLU A 415 21.37 18.79 0.22
N ASP A 416 20.98 17.51 0.13
CA ASP A 416 19.89 16.93 0.94
C ASP A 416 20.31 16.62 2.38
N LEU A 417 21.61 16.65 2.71
CA LEU A 417 22.09 16.38 4.06
C LEU A 417 21.54 17.43 5.05
N ASP A 418 21.47 18.69 4.64
CA ASP A 418 20.86 19.79 5.41
C ASP A 418 19.34 19.65 5.54
N ALA A 419 18.67 19.06 4.53
CA ALA A 419 17.25 18.75 4.58
C ALA A 419 16.95 17.51 5.45
N ALA A 420 17.82 16.50 5.43
CA ALA A 420 17.75 15.31 6.28
C ALA A 420 18.06 15.62 7.76
N LEU A 421 18.81 16.71 8.02
CA LEU A 421 19.05 17.24 9.36
C LEU A 421 17.88 18.09 9.89
N LYS A 422 16.91 18.49 9.06
CA LYS A 422 15.67 19.08 9.56
C LYS A 422 14.82 17.98 10.22
N GLU A 423 14.35 18.25 11.43
CA GLU A 423 13.39 17.38 12.13
C GLU A 423 12.10 17.24 11.30
N THR A 424 12.01 16.19 10.48
CA THR A 424 10.73 15.73 9.94
C THR A 424 10.00 15.00 11.06
N ASN A 425 8.75 15.42 11.35
CA ASN A 425 7.90 14.70 12.28
C ASN A 425 7.52 13.35 11.62
N GLN A 426 8.19 12.27 12.03
CA GLN A 426 7.90 10.93 11.53
C GLN A 426 7.03 10.18 12.54
N LEU A 427 6.02 9.47 12.05
CA LEU A 427 5.28 8.50 12.83
C LEU A 427 5.68 7.10 12.36
N ASN A 428 6.46 6.42 13.20
CA ASN A 428 6.86 5.04 12.94
C ASN A 428 5.80 4.07 13.48
N LEU A 429 5.42 3.08 12.66
CA LEU A 429 4.46 2.05 13.02
C LEU A 429 5.05 0.65 12.88
N ILE A 430 4.64 -0.24 13.78
CA ILE A 430 4.69 -1.70 13.60
C ILE A 430 3.26 -2.20 13.48
N ILE A 431 2.96 -2.97 12.42
CA ILE A 431 1.62 -3.52 12.18
C ILE A 431 1.67 -5.03 12.40
N LYS A 432 0.87 -5.53 13.33
CA LYS A 432 0.64 -6.96 13.54
C LYS A 432 -0.83 -7.26 13.30
N GLY A 433 -1.12 -8.26 12.49
CA GLY A 433 -2.50 -8.67 12.18
C GLY A 433 -2.68 -10.17 12.34
N ASP A 434 -3.93 -10.60 12.35
CA ASP A 434 -4.32 -12.00 12.37
C ASP A 434 -3.94 -12.72 11.08
N ASN A 435 -4.13 -12.07 9.94
CA ASN A 435 -3.99 -12.63 8.61
C ASN A 435 -3.08 -11.75 7.73
N SER A 436 -2.42 -12.33 6.73
CA SER A 436 -1.50 -11.58 5.86
C SER A 436 -2.21 -10.52 5.04
N GLY A 437 -3.42 -10.81 4.55
CA GLY A 437 -4.17 -9.88 3.71
C GLY A 437 -4.62 -8.64 4.47
N THR A 438 -5.08 -8.78 5.72
CA THR A 438 -5.55 -7.65 6.55
C THR A 438 -4.41 -6.70 6.89
N VAL A 439 -3.22 -7.23 7.17
CA VAL A 439 -2.01 -6.43 7.42
C VAL A 439 -1.65 -5.57 6.21
N GLU A 440 -1.64 -6.17 5.02
CA GLU A 440 -1.33 -5.46 3.77
C GLU A 440 -2.38 -4.39 3.44
N ALA A 441 -3.67 -4.73 3.56
CA ALA A 441 -4.75 -3.79 3.31
C ALA A 441 -4.72 -2.59 4.29
N LEU A 442 -4.44 -2.84 5.57
CA LEU A 442 -4.29 -1.77 6.57
C LEU A 442 -3.07 -0.90 6.24
N GLU A 443 -1.94 -1.49 5.89
CA GLU A 443 -0.75 -0.75 5.48
C GLU A 443 -1.02 0.16 4.26
N ASP A 444 -1.61 -0.39 3.20
CA ASP A 444 -1.95 0.37 1.99
C ASP A 444 -2.94 1.51 2.29
N ALA A 445 -3.95 1.25 3.13
CA ALA A 445 -4.91 2.26 3.53
C ALA A 445 -4.25 3.39 4.33
N LEU A 446 -3.35 3.04 5.26
CA LEU A 446 -2.60 4.00 6.04
C LEU A 446 -1.62 4.82 5.18
N MET A 447 -0.99 4.22 4.16
CA MET A 447 -0.09 4.94 3.24
C MET A 447 -0.81 5.93 2.32
N LYS A 448 -2.12 5.76 2.09
CA LYS A 448 -2.95 6.69 1.31
C LYS A 448 -3.39 7.92 2.10
N ILE A 449 -3.22 7.93 3.43
CA ILE A 449 -3.59 9.08 4.25
C ILE A 449 -2.66 10.25 3.89
N ASP A 450 -3.23 11.29 3.31
CA ASP A 450 -2.51 12.54 3.02
C ASP A 450 -2.68 13.51 4.20
N VAL A 451 -1.59 13.78 4.91
CA VAL A 451 -1.54 14.75 6.02
C VAL A 451 -0.57 15.90 5.70
N GLY A 452 -0.16 16.03 4.44
CA GLY A 452 0.80 17.04 3.96
C GLY A 452 2.28 16.66 4.15
N GLU A 453 3.19 17.50 3.64
CA GLU A 453 4.63 17.21 3.58
C GLU A 453 5.36 17.27 4.94
N GLU A 454 4.71 17.81 5.98
CA GLU A 454 5.33 18.06 7.29
C GLU A 454 5.41 16.80 8.18
N VAL A 455 4.53 15.82 7.96
CA VAL A 455 4.47 14.59 8.75
C VAL A 455 4.54 13.39 7.82
N GLN A 456 5.48 12.47 8.08
CA GLN A 456 5.62 11.25 7.29
C GLN A 456 5.24 10.03 8.11
N LEU A 457 4.33 9.23 7.57
CA LEU A 457 4.02 7.91 8.10
C LEU A 457 5.04 6.89 7.58
N ARG A 458 5.55 6.04 8.47
CA ARG A 458 6.48 4.98 8.10
C ARG A 458 6.16 3.67 8.79
N VAL A 459 5.91 2.62 8.00
CA VAL A 459 5.78 1.25 8.52
C VAL A 459 7.18 0.62 8.57
N LEU A 460 7.67 0.34 9.78
CA LEU A 460 9.01 -0.24 10.00
C LEU A 460 8.99 -1.77 9.85
N HIS A 461 7.97 -2.40 10.39
CA HIS A 461 7.78 -3.83 10.36
C HIS A 461 6.30 -4.16 10.26
N ARG A 462 6.00 -5.21 9.50
CA ARG A 462 4.69 -5.82 9.39
C ARG A 462 4.83 -7.31 9.63
N GLY A 463 3.85 -7.92 10.30
CA GLY A 463 3.89 -9.35 10.56
C GLY A 463 2.53 -9.94 10.91
N VAL A 464 2.42 -11.25 10.73
CA VAL A 464 1.20 -12.01 11.03
C VAL A 464 1.35 -12.73 12.37
N GLY A 465 0.28 -12.72 13.17
CA GLY A 465 0.20 -13.33 14.49
C GLY A 465 0.34 -12.35 15.65
N ALA A 466 0.35 -12.91 16.87
CA ALA A 466 0.44 -12.16 18.12
C ALA A 466 1.69 -11.28 18.19
N ILE A 467 1.59 -10.18 18.96
CA ILE A 467 2.72 -9.26 19.18
C ILE A 467 3.76 -9.96 20.07
N THR A 468 4.99 -10.04 19.58
CA THR A 468 6.10 -10.77 20.20
C THR A 468 7.06 -9.85 20.95
N GLU A 469 7.92 -10.42 21.81
CA GLU A 469 9.00 -9.66 22.46
C GLU A 469 9.93 -8.98 21.44
N GLY A 470 10.15 -9.60 20.27
CA GLY A 470 10.95 -9.01 19.20
C GLY A 470 10.36 -7.72 18.66
N ASP A 471 9.02 -7.68 18.51
CA ASP A 471 8.31 -6.48 18.06
C ASP A 471 8.43 -5.35 19.09
N ILE A 472 8.30 -5.68 20.38
CA ILE A 472 8.45 -4.70 21.46
C ILE A 472 9.89 -4.18 21.54
N ASN A 473 10.90 -5.05 21.41
CA ASN A 473 12.30 -4.63 21.39
C ASN A 473 12.62 -3.70 20.20
N LEU A 474 12.00 -3.95 19.04
CA LEU A 474 12.11 -3.06 17.89
C LEU A 474 11.46 -1.70 18.19
N ALA A 475 10.32 -1.70 18.87
CA ALA A 475 9.62 -0.47 19.24
C ALA A 475 10.43 0.40 20.23
N ILE A 476 11.08 -0.24 21.22
CA ILE A 476 11.96 0.45 22.19
C ILE A 476 13.10 1.19 21.48
N ALA A 477 13.66 0.61 20.42
CA ALA A 477 14.81 1.17 19.72
C ALA A 477 14.48 2.35 18.79
N SER A 478 13.20 2.60 18.46
CA SER A 478 12.85 3.47 17.32
C SER A 478 11.62 4.38 17.50
N ASP A 479 11.15 4.58 18.74
CA ASP A 479 9.96 5.38 19.10
C ASP A 479 8.76 5.09 18.18
N VAL A 480 8.24 3.87 18.34
CA VAL A 480 7.28 3.26 17.40
C VAL A 480 5.98 2.93 18.11
N ILE A 481 4.84 3.21 17.46
CA ILE A 481 3.53 2.73 17.93
C ILE A 481 3.30 1.33 17.34
N VAL A 482 2.85 0.41 18.20
CA VAL A 482 2.50 -0.95 17.77
C VAL A 482 0.99 -1.05 17.57
N LEU A 483 0.56 -1.42 16.37
CA LEU A 483 -0.83 -1.65 16.02
C LEU A 483 -1.09 -3.15 15.95
N GLY A 484 -2.04 -3.64 16.76
CA GLY A 484 -2.54 -5.02 16.71
C GLY A 484 -3.93 -5.06 16.10
N PHE A 485 -4.08 -5.67 14.93
CA PHE A 485 -5.36 -5.89 14.26
C PHE A 485 -5.85 -7.32 14.51
N ASN A 486 -6.93 -7.49 15.26
CA ASN A 486 -7.45 -8.80 15.73
C ASN A 486 -6.43 -9.69 16.48
N VAL A 487 -5.28 -9.13 16.87
CA VAL A 487 -4.24 -9.80 17.62
C VAL A 487 -3.92 -9.04 18.90
N ARG A 488 -3.39 -9.75 19.88
CA ARG A 488 -2.97 -9.18 21.16
C ARG A 488 -1.52 -9.54 21.49
N ALA A 489 -0.88 -8.71 22.32
CA ALA A 489 0.34 -9.10 23.00
C ALA A 489 0.02 -10.08 24.12
N GLU A 490 0.87 -11.09 24.32
CA GLU A 490 0.68 -12.09 25.38
C GLU A 490 1.95 -12.32 26.21
N GLY A 491 1.73 -12.67 27.49
CA GLY A 491 2.77 -13.03 28.43
C GLY A 491 3.84 -11.95 28.58
N LYS A 492 5.09 -12.34 28.33
CA LYS A 492 6.28 -11.48 28.49
C LYS A 492 6.28 -10.24 27.60
N ALA A 493 5.65 -10.30 26.42
CA ALA A 493 5.56 -9.13 25.53
C ALA A 493 4.76 -8.00 26.19
N THR A 494 3.66 -8.32 26.88
CA THR A 494 2.82 -7.35 27.60
C THR A 494 3.53 -6.75 28.81
N GLU A 495 4.23 -7.59 29.57
CA GLU A 495 5.05 -7.15 30.71
C GLU A 495 6.16 -6.19 30.27
N LEU A 496 6.85 -6.53 29.18
CA LEU A 496 7.90 -5.73 28.59
C LEU A 496 7.36 -4.38 28.08
N ALA A 497 6.24 -4.41 27.34
CA ALA A 497 5.62 -3.19 26.83
C ALA A 497 5.19 -2.23 27.96
N THR A 498 4.61 -2.77 29.03
CA THR A 498 4.17 -1.97 30.19
C THR A 498 5.36 -1.38 30.93
N ARG A 499 6.45 -2.14 31.09
CA ARG A 499 7.66 -1.69 31.79
C ARG A 499 8.37 -0.57 31.04
N GLU A 500 8.44 -0.67 29.71
CA GLU A 500 9.16 0.28 28.86
C GLU A 500 8.26 1.41 28.33
N GLY A 501 6.95 1.37 28.63
CA GLY A 501 5.99 2.41 28.26
C GLY A 501 5.64 2.45 26.76
N ILE A 502 5.67 1.31 26.08
CA ILE A 502 5.35 1.21 24.64
C ILE A 502 3.84 1.32 24.42
N ASP A 503 3.42 2.23 23.52
CA ASP A 503 2.01 2.36 23.11
C ASP A 503 1.61 1.23 22.17
N ILE A 504 0.69 0.38 22.63
CA ILE A 504 0.09 -0.69 21.83
C ILE A 504 -1.40 -0.42 21.69
N ARG A 505 -1.87 -0.28 20.45
CA ARG A 505 -3.29 -0.07 20.14
C ARG A 505 -3.88 -1.29 19.46
N TYR A 506 -5.06 -1.69 19.91
CA TYR A 506 -5.74 -2.88 19.43
C TYR A 506 -7.01 -2.50 18.69
N TYR A 507 -7.18 -3.05 17.49
CA TYR A 507 -8.35 -2.80 16.65
C TYR A 507 -8.95 -4.11 16.15
N SER A 508 -10.25 -4.09 15.93
CA SER A 508 -10.99 -5.18 15.25
C SER A 508 -11.77 -4.69 14.02
N VAL A 509 -11.75 -3.38 13.78
CA VAL A 509 -12.41 -2.74 12.64
C VAL A 509 -11.41 -1.81 12.00
N ILE A 510 -11.14 -2.00 10.71
CA ILE A 510 -10.07 -1.30 9.99
C ILE A 510 -10.24 0.23 10.00
N TYR A 511 -11.47 0.74 9.90
CA TYR A 511 -11.77 2.18 9.96
C TYR A 511 -11.33 2.84 11.27
N GLN A 512 -11.55 2.17 12.40
CA GLN A 512 -11.16 2.73 13.70
C GLN A 512 -9.64 2.90 13.77
N ALA A 513 -8.89 1.97 13.19
CA ALA A 513 -7.44 2.06 13.11
C ALA A 513 -6.99 3.22 12.21
N ILE A 514 -7.62 3.37 11.04
CA ILE A 514 -7.31 4.44 10.08
C ILE A 514 -7.62 5.83 10.69
N ASP A 515 -8.83 6.01 11.21
CA ASP A 515 -9.30 7.28 11.76
C ASP A 515 -8.44 7.75 12.94
N GLU A 516 -8.10 6.84 13.84
CA GLU A 516 -7.30 7.17 15.03
C GLU A 516 -5.84 7.49 14.67
N ILE A 517 -5.26 6.79 13.68
CA ILE A 517 -3.93 7.12 13.16
C ILE A 517 -3.95 8.45 12.39
N GLU A 518 -4.98 8.73 11.60
CA GLU A 518 -5.15 10.03 10.94
C GLU A 518 -5.23 11.16 11.97
N GLN A 519 -6.00 10.98 13.05
CA GLN A 519 -6.07 11.95 14.16
C GLN A 519 -4.72 12.11 14.87
N ALA A 520 -3.97 11.02 15.08
CA ALA A 520 -2.64 11.08 15.66
C ALA A 520 -1.64 11.84 14.77
N LEU A 521 -1.73 11.66 13.45
CA LEU A 521 -0.93 12.40 12.47
C LEU A 521 -1.29 13.89 12.47
N LYS A 522 -2.60 14.23 12.48
CA LYS A 522 -3.07 15.62 12.58
C LYS A 522 -2.61 16.28 13.88
N GLY A 523 -2.63 15.55 15.01
CA GLY A 523 -2.15 16.04 16.30
C GLY A 523 -0.63 16.33 16.34
N LYS A 524 0.15 15.76 15.42
CA LYS A 524 1.59 16.05 15.27
C LYS A 524 1.89 17.25 14.38
N LEU A 525 0.90 17.86 13.73
CA LEU A 525 1.09 19.06 12.93
C LEU A 525 1.37 20.27 13.82
N LYS A 526 2.29 21.14 13.37
CA LYS A 526 2.51 22.42 14.04
C LYS A 526 1.31 23.34 13.78
N PRO A 527 0.83 24.09 14.78
CA PRO A 527 -0.29 25.00 14.59
C PRO A 527 0.07 26.12 13.61
N ILE A 528 -0.92 26.59 12.82
CA ILE A 528 -0.74 27.79 12.00
C ILE A 528 -0.97 29.01 12.89
N TYR A 529 -0.09 30.01 12.75
CA TYR A 529 -0.30 31.32 13.32
C TYR A 529 -0.93 32.24 12.29
N GLU A 530 -2.11 32.79 12.57
CA GLU A 530 -2.78 33.80 11.75
C GLU A 530 -2.51 35.20 12.35
N GLU A 531 -2.21 36.17 11.49
CA GLU A 531 -2.12 37.58 11.90
C GLU A 531 -3.53 38.13 12.10
N VAL A 532 -3.88 38.43 13.36
CA VAL A 532 -5.14 39.10 13.69
C VAL A 532 -4.83 40.57 13.99
N GLU A 533 -5.37 41.47 13.17
CA GLU A 533 -5.26 42.91 13.40
C GLU A 533 -6.00 43.29 14.70
N LEU A 534 -5.31 44.04 15.57
CA LEU A 534 -5.84 44.50 16.86
C LEU A 534 -6.40 45.92 16.77
N GLY A 535 -5.70 46.82 16.08
CA GLY A 535 -6.09 48.21 15.97
C GLY A 535 -5.05 49.09 15.27
N THR A 536 -5.50 50.25 14.84
CA THR A 536 -4.72 51.24 14.10
C THR A 536 -4.68 52.55 14.88
N ALA A 537 -3.50 53.16 14.95
CA ALA A 537 -3.28 54.47 15.56
C ALA A 537 -2.52 55.40 14.61
N GLU A 538 -2.95 56.65 14.55
CA GLU A 538 -2.36 57.68 13.70
C GLU A 538 -1.47 58.61 14.53
N VAL A 539 -0.24 58.82 14.09
CA VAL A 539 0.74 59.67 14.77
C VAL A 539 0.38 61.14 14.55
N ARG A 540 0.10 61.85 15.65
CA ARG A 540 -0.22 63.29 15.65
C ARG A 540 1.00 64.14 15.97
N GLU A 541 1.82 63.68 16.91
CA GLU A 541 3.02 64.39 17.33
C GLU A 541 4.14 63.41 17.66
N VAL A 542 5.40 63.83 17.51
CA VAL A 542 6.57 62.99 17.82
C VAL A 542 7.44 63.72 18.84
N PHE A 543 7.59 63.11 20.02
CA PHE A 543 8.43 63.61 21.08
C PHE A 543 9.76 62.87 21.09
N ARG A 544 10.86 63.57 21.40
CA ARG A 544 12.19 62.96 21.52
C ARG A 544 12.65 63.00 22.96
N SER A 545 12.97 61.84 23.52
CA SER A 545 13.53 61.70 24.87
C SER A 545 14.90 61.03 24.80
N SER A 546 15.91 61.62 25.44
CA SER A 546 17.27 61.08 25.50
C SER A 546 17.37 59.73 26.20
N ARG A 547 16.38 59.34 27.01
CA ARG A 547 16.35 58.07 27.76
C ARG A 547 15.53 56.97 27.07
N VAL A 548 14.51 57.33 26.28
CA VAL A 548 13.49 56.37 25.80
C VAL A 548 13.40 56.33 24.26
N GLY A 549 14.03 57.26 23.56
CA GLY A 549 13.99 57.34 22.08
C GLY A 549 12.85 58.21 21.57
N ALA A 550 12.41 57.94 20.32
CA ALA A 550 11.25 58.60 19.72
C ALA A 550 9.94 58.05 20.33
N ILE A 551 9.12 58.95 20.87
CA ILE A 551 7.80 58.66 21.42
C ILE A 551 6.77 59.22 20.46
N ALA A 552 5.92 58.34 19.92
CA ALA A 552 4.81 58.73 19.06
C ALA A 552 3.60 59.07 19.92
N GLY A 553 3.15 60.32 19.87
CA GLY A 553 1.83 60.73 20.36
C GLY A 553 0.80 60.39 19.29
N CYS A 554 -0.04 59.40 19.57
CA CYS A 554 -0.96 58.81 18.62
C CYS A 554 -2.41 58.95 19.08
N LEU A 555 -3.32 59.07 18.12
CA LEU A 555 -4.74 58.88 18.33
C LEU A 555 -5.13 57.50 17.80
N VAL A 556 -5.76 56.66 18.64
CA VAL A 556 -6.25 55.35 18.19
C VAL A 556 -7.49 55.58 17.33
N THR A 557 -7.41 55.26 16.04
CA THR A 557 -8.49 55.47 15.08
C THR A 557 -9.46 54.30 15.07
N GLU A 558 -8.95 53.07 15.18
CA GLU A 558 -9.75 51.85 15.09
C GLU A 558 -9.18 50.77 16.01
N GLY A 559 -10.05 49.97 16.64
CA GLY A 559 -9.65 48.84 17.47
C GLY A 559 -8.93 49.23 18.76
N ILE A 560 -7.98 48.39 19.20
CA ILE A 560 -7.22 48.59 20.43
C ILE A 560 -5.72 48.48 20.19
N ILE A 561 -4.94 49.34 20.84
CA ILE A 561 -3.48 49.25 20.88
C ILE A 561 -3.08 48.62 22.20
N ARG A 562 -2.36 47.50 22.15
CA ARG A 562 -1.87 46.78 23.35
C ARG A 562 -0.35 46.87 23.45
N ARG A 563 0.15 46.98 24.68
CA ARG A 563 1.59 46.89 24.97
C ARG A 563 2.10 45.48 24.61
N ASN A 564 3.31 45.40 24.04
CA ASN A 564 3.96 44.19 23.52
C ASN A 564 3.30 43.56 22.28
N ALA A 565 2.27 44.18 21.70
CA ALA A 565 1.76 43.74 20.40
C ALA A 565 2.79 43.99 19.29
N LYS A 566 2.73 43.17 18.23
CA LYS A 566 3.47 43.45 17.00
C LYS A 566 2.83 44.63 16.29
N ALA A 567 3.64 45.40 15.57
CA ALA A 567 3.20 46.60 14.88
C ALA A 567 3.88 46.71 13.51
N ARG A 568 3.18 47.29 12.56
CA ARG A 568 3.70 47.73 11.26
C ARG A 568 3.43 49.22 11.12
N LEU A 569 4.44 49.95 10.64
CA LEU A 569 4.34 51.38 10.39
C LEU A 569 4.10 51.61 8.89
N VAL A 570 3.04 52.34 8.58
CA VAL A 570 2.57 52.64 7.23
C VAL A 570 2.61 54.14 7.02
N ARG A 571 3.26 54.59 5.95
CA ARG A 571 3.39 56.00 5.55
C ARG A 571 2.93 56.13 4.11
N ASP A 572 2.01 57.04 3.84
CA ASP A 572 1.45 57.27 2.50
C ASP A 572 0.95 56.00 1.79
N GLY A 573 0.44 55.03 2.57
CA GLY A 573 -0.05 53.75 2.07
C GLY A 573 1.02 52.67 1.85
N ALA A 574 2.30 52.97 2.04
CA ALA A 574 3.40 52.01 1.95
C ALA A 574 3.89 51.57 3.35
N VAL A 575 4.22 50.28 3.50
CA VAL A 575 4.80 49.74 4.73
C VAL A 575 6.27 50.16 4.81
N VAL A 576 6.59 51.04 5.76
CA VAL A 576 7.96 51.57 5.96
C VAL A 576 8.77 50.67 6.87
N ALA A 577 8.11 50.05 7.86
CA ALA A 577 8.74 49.13 8.79
C ALA A 577 7.74 48.05 9.19
N GLU A 578 8.20 46.80 9.16
CA GLU A 578 7.43 45.61 9.50
C GLU A 578 8.01 44.96 10.77
N SER A 579 7.21 44.18 11.48
CA SER A 579 7.62 43.44 12.69
C SER A 579 8.19 44.32 13.82
N LEU A 580 7.66 45.53 13.99
CA LEU A 580 7.95 46.36 15.16
C LEU A 580 7.20 45.82 16.40
N THR A 581 7.56 46.29 17.59
CA THR A 581 6.87 45.92 18.84
C THR A 581 6.57 47.17 19.65
N VAL A 582 5.37 47.25 20.21
CA VAL A 582 4.97 48.35 21.10
C VAL A 582 5.61 48.15 22.48
N ASN A 583 6.82 48.68 22.67
CA ASN A 583 7.61 48.46 23.89
C ASN A 583 7.04 49.20 25.11
N SER A 584 6.52 50.40 24.92
CA SER A 584 5.85 51.16 25.97
C SER A 584 4.58 51.79 25.45
N LEU A 585 3.54 51.78 26.26
CA LEU A 585 2.25 52.42 25.94
C LEU A 585 1.79 53.21 27.15
N LYS A 586 1.70 54.54 27.03
CA LYS A 586 1.31 55.42 28.13
C LYS A 586 0.11 56.25 27.74
N ARG A 587 -0.73 56.56 28.71
CA ARG A 587 -1.77 57.57 28.56
C ARG A 587 -1.48 58.68 29.56
N PHE A 588 -1.21 59.87 29.05
CA PHE A 588 -0.67 60.98 29.84
C PHE A 588 0.63 60.58 30.59
N LYS A 589 0.57 60.44 31.91
CA LYS A 589 1.71 60.06 32.75
C LYS A 589 1.68 58.59 33.19
N ASP A 590 0.57 57.90 32.97
CA ASP A 590 0.32 56.56 33.48
C ASP A 590 0.64 55.49 32.44
N ASP A 591 1.24 54.40 32.90
CA ASP A 591 1.49 53.21 32.10
C ASP A 591 0.19 52.46 31.81
N ALA A 592 -0.14 52.31 30.52
CA ALA A 592 -1.32 51.61 30.06
C ALA A 592 -0.98 50.24 29.44
N THR A 593 -1.82 49.25 29.71
CA THR A 593 -1.73 47.92 29.11
C THR A 593 -2.40 47.88 27.74
N GLU A 594 -3.54 48.57 27.61
CA GLU A 594 -4.29 48.73 26.37
C GLU A 594 -4.90 50.13 26.28
N VAL A 595 -5.05 50.64 25.06
CA VAL A 595 -5.75 51.90 24.76
C VAL A 595 -6.74 51.65 23.63
N ARG A 596 -7.98 52.10 23.81
CA ARG A 596 -9.09 51.88 22.87
C ARG A 596 -9.25 53.04 21.90
N ASP A 597 -10.03 52.80 20.86
CA ASP A 597 -10.43 53.77 19.84
C ASP A 597 -10.97 55.08 20.45
N GLY A 598 -10.64 56.19 19.79
CA GLY A 598 -11.03 57.54 20.22
C GLY A 598 -10.19 58.13 21.36
N TYR A 599 -9.23 57.39 21.93
CA TYR A 599 -8.33 57.90 22.96
C TYR A 599 -6.92 58.17 22.44
N GLU A 600 -6.29 59.19 23.00
CA GLU A 600 -4.88 59.52 22.75
C GLU A 600 -3.95 58.68 23.64
N CYS A 601 -2.82 58.28 23.07
CA CYS A 601 -1.76 57.57 23.77
C CYS A 601 -0.37 57.96 23.28
N GLY A 602 0.63 57.79 24.13
CA GLY A 602 2.04 57.84 23.77
C GLY A 602 2.60 56.43 23.67
N LEU A 603 3.17 56.05 22.54
CA LEU A 603 3.77 54.73 22.34
C LEU A 603 5.20 54.80 21.81
N THR A 604 5.97 53.74 22.04
CA THR A 604 7.34 53.59 21.50
C THR A 604 7.47 52.27 20.73
N LEU A 605 8.15 52.31 19.59
CA LEU A 605 8.30 51.17 18.68
C LEU A 605 9.70 50.56 18.78
N GLY A 606 10.08 50.14 20.00
CA GLY A 606 11.36 49.52 20.27
C GLY A 606 12.56 50.37 19.88
N SER A 607 13.44 49.85 19.02
CA SER A 607 14.64 50.55 18.53
C SER A 607 14.37 51.44 17.31
N PHE A 608 13.14 51.47 16.80
CA PHE A 608 12.80 52.23 15.60
C PHE A 608 12.49 53.70 15.96
N ASN A 609 13.24 54.63 15.35
CA ASN A 609 13.18 56.05 15.69
C ASN A 609 12.71 56.98 14.53
N ASP A 610 12.56 56.47 13.30
CA ASP A 610 12.08 57.28 12.15
C ASP A 610 10.55 57.34 12.10
N ILE A 611 9.95 57.90 13.14
CA ILE A 611 8.50 58.13 13.23
C ILE A 611 8.23 59.58 12.81
N LYS A 612 7.24 59.77 11.92
CA LYS A 612 6.79 61.08 11.44
C LYS A 612 5.32 61.30 11.77
N VAL A 613 4.92 62.57 11.75
CA VAL A 613 3.50 62.96 11.84
C VAL A 613 2.78 62.39 10.62
N ASP A 614 1.52 61.98 10.82
CA ASP A 614 0.64 61.31 9.86
C ASP A 614 1.01 59.86 9.50
N ASP A 615 2.04 59.28 10.14
CA ASP A 615 2.29 57.84 10.05
C ASP A 615 1.14 57.06 10.71
N LYS A 616 0.77 55.91 10.12
CA LYS A 616 -0.20 54.97 10.67
C LYS A 616 0.52 53.76 11.26
N ILE A 617 0.20 53.44 12.50
CA ILE A 617 0.73 52.29 13.22
C ILE A 617 -0.40 51.27 13.34
N MET A 618 -0.28 50.18 12.60
CA MET A 618 -1.23 49.07 12.66
C MET A 618 -0.64 47.99 13.55
N THR A 619 -1.38 47.58 14.57
CA THR A 619 -0.96 46.54 15.51
C THR A 619 -1.68 45.23 15.22
N TYR A 620 -0.97 44.12 15.41
CA TYR A 620 -1.47 42.78 15.18
C TYR A 620 -0.88 41.80 16.19
N GLU A 621 -1.55 40.68 16.37
CA GLU A 621 -1.11 39.58 17.22
C GLU A 621 -1.17 38.28 16.43
N MET A 622 -0.15 37.42 16.64
CA MET A 622 -0.17 36.07 16.08
C MET A 622 -1.08 35.23 16.96
N ARG A 623 -2.25 34.82 16.45
CA ARG A 623 -3.11 33.87 17.16
C ARG A 623 -2.92 32.48 16.60
N GLU A 624 -2.82 31.52 17.52
CA GLU A 624 -2.80 30.11 17.18
C GLU A 624 -4.17 29.71 16.64
N LYS A 625 -4.18 29.21 15.41
CA LYS A 625 -5.37 28.64 14.78
C LYS A 625 -5.14 27.14 14.60
N PRO A 626 -5.99 26.28 15.18
CA PRO A 626 -5.98 24.86 14.86
C PRO A 626 -6.16 24.69 13.35
N ARG A 627 -5.35 23.83 12.71
CA ARG A 627 -5.63 23.40 11.33
C ARG A 627 -6.89 22.52 11.37
N GLU A 628 -7.85 22.80 10.49
CA GLU A 628 -9.00 21.92 10.25
C GLU A 628 -8.59 20.65 9.51
#